data_AF-G5SXE1-F1
#
_entry.id   AF-G5SXE1-F1
#
_cell.length_a   1.000
_cell.length_b   1.000
_cell.length_c   1.000
_cell.angle_alpha   90.00
_cell.angle_beta   90.00
_cell.angle_gamma   90.00
#
_symmetry.space_group_name_H-M   'P 1'
#
loop_
_entity.id
_entity.type
_entity.pdbx_description
1 polymer ?
#
loop_
_entity_poly.entity_id
_entity_poly.type
_entity_poly.pdbx_seq_one_letter_code
_entity_poly.pdbx_strand_id
1 'polypeptide(L)' 'MEIAQKNRQWLDDLALDHPVVIAGPCSAETEEQVLNIAHSLKDTDVSFFRAG' A
#
# COMPACT_ATOMS: atom_id res chain seq x y z
N MET A 1 2.19 -24.68 -2.21
CA MET A 1 2.64 -23.55 -3.05
C MET A 1 4.02 -23.17 -2.56
N GLU A 2 5.05 -23.24 -3.42
CA GLU A 2 6.43 -22.93 -3.04
C GLU A 2 6.75 -21.47 -3.37
N ILE A 3 7.28 -20.72 -2.41
CA ILE A 3 7.71 -19.33 -2.59
C ILE A 3 9.23 -19.32 -2.71
N ALA A 4 9.75 -18.87 -3.84
CA ALA A 4 11.17 -18.73 -4.14
C ALA A 4 11.56 -17.25 -4.26
N GLN A 5 12.86 -16.95 -4.19
CA GLN A 5 13.38 -15.57 -4.26
C GLN A 5 12.91 -14.83 -5.52
N LYS A 6 12.83 -15.52 -6.67
CA LYS A 6 12.31 -14.96 -7.93
C LYS A 6 10.88 -14.42 -7.85
N ASN A 7 10.07 -14.87 -6.88
CA ASN A 7 8.69 -14.43 -6.72
C ASN A 7 8.59 -12.99 -6.20
N ARG A 8 9.68 -12.40 -5.67
CA ARG A 8 9.69 -11.02 -5.19
C ARG A 8 10.05 -9.99 -6.27
N GLN A 9 10.23 -10.39 -7.53
CA GLN A 9 10.64 -9.45 -8.58
C GLN A 9 9.73 -8.21 -8.63
N TRP A 10 8.42 -8.37 -8.43
CA TRP A 10 7.46 -7.26 -8.33
C TRP A 10 7.80 -6.24 -7.24
N LEU A 11 8.39 -6.68 -6.12
CA LEU A 11 8.81 -5.84 -5.01
C LEU A 11 10.10 -5.10 -5.35
N ASP A 12 11.05 -5.81 -5.97
CA ASP A 12 12.32 -5.24 -6.42
C ASP A 12 12.07 -4.18 -7.53
N ASP A 13 11.08 -4.37 -8.40
CA ASP A 13 10.69 -3.45 -9.48
C ASP A 13 10.10 -2.11 -8.99
N LEU A 14 9.64 -2.04 -7.73
CA LEU A 14 9.14 -0.79 -7.14
C LEU A 14 10.26 0.21 -6.82
N ALA A 15 11.52 -0.24 -6.80
CA ALA A 15 12.71 0.58 -6.58
C ALA A 15 12.62 1.51 -5.34
N LEU A 16 11.98 1.03 -4.27
CA LEU A 16 11.83 1.78 -3.02
C LEU A 16 13.16 1.82 -2.25
N ASP A 17 13.50 2.98 -1.71
CA ASP A 17 14.62 3.17 -0.77
C ASP A 17 14.21 2.86 0.69
N HIS A 18 12.94 2.60 0.92
CA HIS A 18 12.33 2.21 2.18
C HIS A 18 11.53 0.89 2.05
N PRO A 19 11.17 0.22 3.17
CA PRO A 19 10.28 -0.94 3.13
C PRO A 19 8.93 -0.61 2.47
N VAL A 20 8.26 -1.59 1.88
CA VAL A 20 6.87 -1.41 1.42
C VAL A 20 5.96 -1.08 2.58
N VAL A 21 5.24 0.04 2.46
CA VAL A 21 4.25 0.49 3.44
C VAL A 21 2.86 0.37 2.84
N ILE A 22 2.00 -0.40 3.51
CA ILE A 22 0.58 -0.55 3.15
C ILE A 22 -0.24 0.09 4.27
N ALA A 23 -0.96 1.17 3.95
CA ALA A 23 -1.71 1.93 4.93
C ALA A 23 -3.11 2.30 4.41
N GLY A 24 -4.02 2.60 5.33
CA GLY A 24 -5.40 2.96 5.04
C GLY A 24 -6.35 2.43 6.11
N PRO A 25 -7.66 2.70 5.99
CA PRO A 25 -8.60 2.28 7.01
C PRO A 25 -8.72 0.76 7.09
N CYS A 26 -9.17 0.27 8.26
CA CYS A 26 -9.45 -1.16 8.42
C CYS A 26 -10.53 -1.60 7.43
N SER A 27 -11.60 -0.81 7.30
CA SER A 27 -12.78 -1.04 6.44
C SER A 27 -13.09 0.20 5.60
N ALA A 28 -13.57 0.02 4.37
CA ALA A 28 -14.18 1.09 3.58
C ALA A 28 -15.61 1.37 4.05
N GLU A 29 -15.79 2.25 5.03
CA GLU A 29 -17.10 2.50 5.64
C GLU A 29 -17.91 3.54 4.88
N THR A 30 -17.26 4.61 4.40
CA THR A 30 -17.90 5.64 3.56
C THR A 30 -16.95 6.13 2.47
N GLU A 31 -17.51 6.64 1.38
CA GLU A 31 -16.73 7.27 0.30
C GLU A 31 -15.90 8.44 0.82
N GLU A 32 -16.50 9.31 1.63
CA GLU A 32 -15.84 10.47 2.23
C GLU A 32 -14.64 10.05 3.10
N GLN A 33 -14.80 9.05 3.97
CA GLN A 33 -13.71 8.53 4.79
C GLN A 33 -12.56 8.00 3.92
N VAL A 34 -12.89 7.17 2.92
CA VAL A 34 -11.89 6.55 2.04
C VAL A 34 -11.11 7.60 1.27
N LEU A 35 -11.80 8.57 0.65
CA LEU A 35 -11.16 9.62 -0.14
C LEU A 35 -10.32 10.55 0.75
N ASN A 36 -10.84 10.95 1.92
CA ASN A 36 -10.11 11.82 2.84
C ASN A 36 -8.80 11.17 3.33
N ILE A 37 -8.84 9.88 3.68
CA ILE A 37 -7.63 9.16 4.11
C ILE A 37 -6.67 8.97 2.91
N ALA A 38 -7.18 8.59 1.74
CA ALA A 38 -6.34 8.43 0.54
C ALA A 38 -5.62 9.73 0.16
N HIS A 39 -6.32 10.86 0.20
CA HIS A 39 -5.72 12.18 -0.01
C HIS A 39 -4.69 12.53 1.07
N SER A 40 -4.97 12.21 2.33
CA SER A 40 -4.04 12.47 3.44
C SER A 40 -2.75 11.64 3.36
N LEU A 41 -2.83 10.42 2.79
CA LEU A 41 -1.69 9.52 2.65
C LEU A 41 -0.87 9.75 1.37
N LYS A 42 -1.41 10.50 0.39
CA LYS A 42 -0.79 10.71 -0.92
C LYS A 42 0.63 11.30 -0.84
N ASP A 43 0.85 12.22 0.09
CA ASP A 43 2.12 12.95 0.24
C ASP A 43 3.01 12.35 1.35
N THR A 44 2.80 11.06 1.67
CA THR A 44 3.58 10.29 2.65
C THR A 44 4.29 9.10 1.99
N ASP A 45 5.17 8.40 2.71
CA ASP A 45 5.94 7.25 2.18
C ASP A 45 5.10 5.96 2.00
N VAL A 46 3.78 6.07 1.89
CA VAL A 46 2.87 4.93 1.68
C VAL A 46 3.00 4.43 0.25
N SER A 47 3.35 3.15 0.09
CA SER A 47 3.47 2.49 -1.21
C SER A 47 2.12 2.07 -1.77
N PHE A 48 1.21 1.60 -0.91
CA PHE A 48 -0.12 1.15 -1.32
C PHE A 48 -1.19 1.56 -0.31
N PHE A 49 -2.31 2.04 -0.83
CA PHE A 49 -3.53 2.26 -0.04
C PHE A 49 -4.29 0.94 0.13
N ARG A 50 -4.76 0.63 1.35
CA ARG A 50 -5.67 -0.49 1.64
C ARG A 50 -6.98 -0.02 2.25
N ALA A 51 -8.06 -0.74 1.98
CA ALA A 51 -9.29 -0.70 2.75
C ALA A 51 -9.93 -2.09 2.69
N GLY A 52 -10.43 -2.57 3.82
CA GLY A 52 -11.18 -3.84 3.90
C GLY A 52 -12.59 -3.71 3.35
#